data_AF-A0A060NTR1-F1
#
_entry.id   AF-A0A060NTR1-F1
#
_cell.length_a   1.000
_cell.length_b   1.000
_cell.length_c   1.000
_cell.angle_alpha   90.00
_cell.angle_beta   90.00
_cell.angle_gamma   90.00
#
_symmetry.space_group_name_H-M   'P 1'
#
loop_
_entity.id
_entity.type
_entity.pdbx_description
1 polymer ?
#
loop_
_entity_poly.entity_id
_entity_poly.type
_entity_poly.pdbx_seq_one_letter_code
_entity_poly.pdbx_strand_id
1 'polypeptide(L)' 'MTYTLAQAHAFLEADGQIERQQLAQLLGIHAVAAQGEKRGIEQLQRNLLKG' A
#
# COMPACT_ATOMS: atom_id res chain seq x y z
N MET A 1 -9.51 27.75 7.76
CA MET A 1 -8.45 27.33 8.72
C MET A 1 -7.16 27.20 7.95
N THR A 2 -6.06 27.76 8.46
CA THR A 2 -4.74 27.71 7.80
C THR A 2 -3.87 26.74 8.57
N TYR A 3 -3.35 25.71 7.90
CA TYR A 3 -2.44 24.75 8.52
C TYR A 3 -1.06 25.39 8.73
N THR A 4 -0.40 24.99 9.82
CA THR A 4 1.01 25.33 10.03
C THR A 4 1.90 24.52 9.09
N LEU A 5 3.13 24.98 8.85
CA LEU A 5 4.13 24.26 8.07
C LEU A 5 4.38 22.84 8.61
N ALA A 6 4.45 22.70 9.94
CA ALA A 6 4.63 21.40 10.59
C ALA A 6 3.44 20.46 10.34
N GLN A 7 2.21 20.97 10.38
CA GLN A 7 1.02 20.17 10.07
C GLN A 7 0.98 19.76 8.60
N ALA A 8 1.33 20.66 7.67
CA ALA A 8 1.42 20.35 6.25
C ALA A 8 2.46 19.25 5.97
N HIS A 9 3.63 19.33 6.62
CA HIS A 9 4.65 18.28 6.55
C HIS A 9 4.15 16.94 7.10
N ALA A 10 3.50 16.94 8.26
CA ALA A 10 2.96 15.72 8.86
C ALA A 10 1.90 15.05 7.95
N PHE A 11 1.07 15.85 7.26
CA PHE A 11 0.12 15.31 6.28
C PHE A 11 0.82 14.69 5.07
N LEU A 12 1.82 15.36 4.51
CA LEU A 12 2.59 14.83 3.37
C LEU A 12 3.36 13.56 3.74
N GLU A 13 3.91 13.50 4.95
CA GLU A 13 4.57 12.29 5.44
C GLU A 13 3.57 11.13 5.60
N ALA A 14 2.41 11.39 6.22
CA ALA A 14 1.37 10.39 6.39
C ALA A 14 0.87 9.87 5.03
N ASP A 15 0.59 10.78 4.09
CA ASP A 15 0.17 10.44 2.73
C ASP A 15 1.22 9.59 2.01
N GLY A 16 2.49 10.00 2.09
CA GLY A 16 3.59 9.23 1.52
C GLY A 16 3.79 7.85 2.16
N GLN A 17 3.47 7.68 3.45
CA GLN A 17 3.48 6.34 4.08
C GLN A 17 2.35 5.46 3.56
N ILE A 18 1.15 6.02 3.39
CA ILE A 18 -0.02 5.30 2.86
C ILE A 18 0.27 4.85 1.42
N GLU A 19 0.78 5.74 0.57
CA GLU A 19 1.13 5.40 -0.82
C GLU A 19 2.18 4.28 -0.89
N ARG A 20 3.23 4.36 -0.06
CA ARG A 20 4.26 3.30 0.01
C ARG A 20 3.69 1.95 0.42
N GLN A 21 2.77 1.91 1.38
CA GLN A 21 2.12 0.67 1.79
C GLN A 21 1.30 0.07 0.65
N GLN A 22 0.51 0.89 -0.05
CA GLN A 22 -0.28 0.44 -1.20
C GLN A 22 0.61 -0.10 -2.33
N LEU A 23 1.70 0.60 -2.66
CA LEU A 23 2.66 0.17 -3.68
C LEU A 23 3.36 -1.14 -3.30
N ALA A 24 3.76 -1.30 -2.03
CA ALA A 24 4.36 -2.55 -1.55
C ALA A 24 3.40 -3.73 -1.69
N GLN A 25 2.11 -3.51 -1.45
CA GLN A 25 1.09 -4.54 -1.60
C GLN A 25 0.88 -4.94 -3.07
N LEU A 26 0.81 -3.96 -3.98
CA LEU A 26 0.75 -4.21 -5.43
C LEU A 26 1.99 -4.97 -5.92
N LEU A 27 3.18 -4.58 -5.46
CA LEU A 27 4.42 -5.29 -5.78
C LEU A 27 4.37 -6.75 -5.32
N GLY A 28 3.82 -7.02 -4.14
CA GLY A 28 3.58 -8.38 -3.65
C GLY A 28 2.67 -9.20 -4.57
N ILE A 29 1.57 -8.61 -5.07
CA ILE A 29 0.69 -9.27 -6.04
C ILE A 29 1.47 -9.62 -7.31
N HIS A 30 2.19 -8.63 -7.87
CA HIS A 30 2.93 -8.82 -9.12
C HIS A 30 4.04 -9.87 -9.00
N ALA A 31 4.76 -9.90 -7.88
CA ALA A 31 5.79 -10.89 -7.62
C ALA A 31 5.21 -12.32 -7.59
N VAL A 32 4.10 -12.52 -6.86
CA VAL A 32 3.44 -13.84 -6.79
C VAL A 32 2.79 -14.22 -8.13
N ALA A 33 2.24 -13.24 -8.86
CA ALA A 33 1.72 -13.45 -10.22
C ALA A 33 2.82 -13.88 -11.20
N ALA A 34 3.99 -13.25 -11.15
CA ALA A 34 5.15 -13.61 -11.96
C ALA A 34 5.67 -15.03 -11.66
N GLN A 35 5.47 -15.52 -10.43
CA GLN A 35 5.79 -16.90 -10.02
C GLN A 35 4.73 -17.93 -10.45
N GLY A 36 3.58 -17.48 -10.98
CA GLY A 36 2.49 -18.37 -11.41
C GLY A 36 1.73 -19.05 -10.26
N GLU A 37 1.91 -18.59 -9.01
CA GLU A 37 1.35 -19.26 -7.84
C GLU A 37 -0.08 -18.78 -7.55
N LYS A 38 -1.07 -19.36 -8.24
CA LYS A 38 -2.50 -18.99 -8.13
C LYS A 38 -3.01 -18.90 -6.69
N ARG A 39 -2.63 -19.85 -5.82
CA ARG A 39 -3.04 -19.84 -4.40
C ARG A 39 -2.44 -18.67 -3.62
N GLY A 40 -1.20 -18.30 -3.92
CA GLY A 40 -0.54 -17.13 -3.34
C GLY A 40 -1.26 -15.84 -3.73
N ILE A 41 -1.65 -15.69 -5.01
CA ILE A 41 -2.39 -14.52 -5.52
C ILE A 41 -3.74 -14.41 -4.79
N GLU A 42 -4.50 -15.50 -4.71
CA GLU A 42 -5.81 -15.51 -4.05
C GLU A 42 -5.71 -15.18 -2.55
N GLN A 43 -4.66 -15.67 -1.86
CA GLN A 43 -4.42 -15.33 -0.46
C GLN A 43 -4.07 -13.84 -0.28
N LEU A 44 -3.25 -13.29 -1.18
CA LEU A 44 -2.82 -11.90 -1.12
C LEU A 44 -4.00 -10.95 -1.41
N GLN A 45 -4.84 -11.27 -2.39
CA GLN A 45 -6.10 -10.56 -2.66
C GLN A 45 -7.06 -10.56 -1.46
N ARG A 46 -7.18 -11.69 -0.74
CA ARG A 46 -7.99 -11.74 0.49
C ARG A 46 -7.43 -10.86 1.60
N ASN A 47 -6.11 -10.78 1.74
CA ASN A 47 -5.48 -9.92 2.75
C ASN A 47 -5.65 -8.43 2.39
N LEU A 48 -5.59 -8.10 1.10
CA LEU A 48 -5.87 -6.77 0.55
C LEU A 48 -7.30 -6.29 0.82
N LEU A 49 -8.29 -7.16 0.63
CA LEU A 49 -9.71 -6.82 0.82
C LEU A 49 -10.15 -6.69 2.29
N LYS A 50 -9.29 -7.08 3.23
CA LYS A 50 -9.56 -7.02 4.68
C LYS A 50 -8.87 -5.84 5.37
N GLY A 51 -7.98 -5.15 4.67
CA GLY A 51 -7.27 -3.96 5.15
C GLY A 51 -8.09 -2.70 5.01
#